data_AF-E5AC25-F1
#
_entry.id   AF-E5AC25-F1
#
_cell.length_a   1.000
_cell.length_b   1.000
_cell.length_c   1.000
_cell.angle_alpha   90.00
_cell.angle_beta   90.00
_cell.angle_gamma   90.00
#
_symmetry.space_group_name_H-M   'P 1'
#
loop_
_entity.id
_entity.type
_entity.pdbx_description
1 polymer ?
#
loop_
_entity_poly.entity_id
_entity_poly.type
_entity_poly.pdbx_seq_one_letter_code
_entity_poly.pdbx_strand_id
1 'polypeptide(L)'
;MTQTKPHRWETCEKPGREGKTRYCDILSAGPRTLPTMIATLKDLHADLARKFQRQGPLIEQTWRSLQQRQRETIVRDGSLDGVVLKHPDDTSMGAVYKILPEWNMRDLTAPSSDFLLNLLRHRATTSLQDQYASGVNGSAGDYEHIVAMIKEKYGQTFATTPGNKREVVASLRSAFQAGLIVPQSTGELIMMRQLYILQALNITFEDILDVGSTTRTAKGPTPRPAENATTALAKLSVHSPPTKTELPGLAESAIDQQVSLEDYIDLVSTEPTILAYEVNLWYYTRPELVADDRGRILPAILDKFISGAFFDAVRTVVRNACVWKYMACLLRMLGISHDRQFRAIILQELSKVCAMEYTRARDTFKRYVSTGTGGGRWFRRATNAKNYDKVRVGLKCSPESLTVENPQLHYMLRLCQEETTWTKSADWLQKLTDLHRVHPLEQGKMLKQEFDSLGDLAIIVTFIQCLSGVVNLPTISKKGQSSFVSRVESLDSRLESIKAGLPCGPQ
;
A
#
# COMPACT_ATOMS: atom_id res chain seq x y z
N MET A 1 35.62 15.48 29.95
CA MET A 1 34.69 16.62 29.83
C MET A 1 34.81 17.14 28.40
N THR A 2 33.76 17.32 27.59
CA THR A 2 32.32 17.07 27.77
C THR A 2 31.73 16.58 26.44
N GLN A 3 30.92 15.53 26.45
CA GLN A 3 30.19 15.08 25.25
C GLN A 3 28.87 15.85 25.12
N THR A 4 28.70 16.59 24.02
CA THR A 4 27.40 17.14 23.61
C THR A 4 26.58 16.08 22.88
N LYS A 5 25.34 15.85 23.32
CA LYS A 5 24.41 14.91 22.69
C LYS A 5 23.80 15.53 21.43
N PRO A 6 23.53 14.76 20.35
CA PRO A 6 22.64 15.21 19.29
C PRO A 6 21.20 15.33 19.81
N HIS A 7 20.46 16.34 19.33
CA HIS A 7 19.07 16.54 19.75
C HIS A 7 18.14 15.44 19.21
N ARG A 8 17.19 15.04 20.04
CA ARG A 8 16.10 14.12 19.71
C ARG A 8 14.99 14.93 19.05
N TRP A 9 14.62 14.61 17.82
CA TRP A 9 13.43 15.19 17.18
C TRP A 9 12.18 14.48 17.74
N GLU A 10 11.34 15.22 18.44
CA GLU A 10 10.08 14.71 18.99
C GLU A 10 8.96 14.92 17.98
N THR A 11 8.26 13.84 17.62
CA THR A 11 7.18 13.84 16.64
C THR A 11 5.93 14.50 17.22
N CYS A 12 5.55 15.66 16.70
CA CYS A 12 4.36 16.38 17.14
C CYS A 12 3.08 15.70 16.62
N GLU A 13 2.44 14.90 17.46
CA GLU A 13 1.13 14.32 17.16
C GLU A 13 0.02 15.38 17.21
N LYS A 14 -0.85 15.37 16.19
CA LYS A 14 -2.16 16.02 16.24
C LYS A 14 -3.23 15.04 15.77
N PRO A 15 -4.31 14.81 16.55
CA PRO A 15 -5.37 13.88 16.17
C PRO A 15 -6.34 14.50 15.15
N GLY A 16 -7.07 13.63 14.43
CA GLY A 16 -8.25 14.01 13.65
C GLY A 16 -8.02 14.25 12.15
N ARG A 17 -7.84 13.16 11.38
CA ARG A 17 -8.16 13.02 9.95
C ARG A 17 -8.06 11.56 9.52
N GLU A 18 -9.09 10.78 9.83
CA GLU A 18 -9.23 9.42 9.31
C GLU A 18 -9.46 9.46 7.80
N GLY A 19 -8.87 8.51 7.05
CA GLY A 19 -9.11 8.33 5.61
C GLY A 19 -7.98 8.71 4.65
N LYS A 20 -7.07 9.64 5.00
CA LYS A 20 -5.86 9.90 4.20
C LYS A 20 -4.66 9.11 4.74
N THR A 21 -4.49 7.87 4.25
CA THR A 21 -3.26 7.07 4.46
C THR A 21 -2.04 7.86 3.96
N ARG A 22 -1.00 8.01 4.78
CA ARG A 22 0.06 9.01 4.54
C ARG A 22 0.91 8.68 3.31
N TYR A 23 0.84 9.56 2.30
CA TYR A 23 1.85 9.63 1.23
C TYR A 23 3.24 10.08 1.75
N CYS A 24 3.32 10.64 2.96
CA CYS A 24 4.51 11.24 3.56
C CYS A 24 5.70 10.24 3.67
N ASP A 25 5.42 8.97 3.97
CA ASP A 25 6.45 7.94 4.19
C ASP A 25 7.22 7.53 2.91
N ILE A 26 6.83 8.05 1.74
CA ILE A 26 7.50 7.81 0.46
C ILE A 26 8.83 8.58 0.34
N LEU A 27 9.00 9.66 1.13
CA LEU A 27 10.13 10.59 1.02
C LEU A 27 11.22 10.35 2.09
N SER A 28 10.93 9.58 3.14
CA SER A 28 11.90 9.15 4.17
C SER A 28 12.73 7.91 3.77
N ALA A 29 12.51 7.35 2.58
CA ALA A 29 13.25 6.18 2.09
C ALA A 29 14.75 6.49 1.89
N GLY A 30 15.60 5.68 2.53
CA GLY A 30 17.06 5.81 2.56
C GLY A 30 17.79 5.70 1.21
N PRO A 31 19.14 5.73 1.20
CA PRO A 31 19.96 6.00 0.02
C PRO A 31 19.62 5.11 -1.18
N ARG A 32 18.99 5.71 -2.20
CA ARG A 32 18.49 5.02 -3.39
C ARG A 32 19.65 4.76 -4.35
N THR A 33 19.88 3.50 -4.71
CA THR A 33 20.87 3.12 -5.72
C THR A 33 20.49 3.69 -7.10
N LEU A 34 21.44 4.29 -7.81
CA LEU A 34 21.25 4.98 -9.11
C LEU A 34 20.29 4.26 -10.10
N PRO A 35 20.39 2.93 -10.36
CA PRO A 35 19.48 2.26 -11.29
C PRO A 35 18.01 2.29 -10.85
N THR A 36 17.74 2.30 -9.54
CA THR A 36 16.38 2.42 -8.98
C THR A 36 15.83 3.83 -9.12
N MET A 37 16.68 4.87 -9.06
CA MET A 37 16.29 6.25 -9.32
C MET A 37 15.90 6.43 -10.79
N ILE A 38 16.72 5.95 -11.74
CA ILE A 38 16.45 6.02 -13.18
C ILE A 38 15.14 5.30 -13.55
N ALA A 39 14.92 4.09 -13.02
CA ALA A 39 13.68 3.34 -13.28
C ALA A 39 12.44 4.08 -12.74
N THR A 40 12.51 4.58 -11.51
CA THR A 40 11.45 5.37 -10.88
C THR A 40 11.13 6.64 -11.68
N LEU A 41 12.17 7.34 -12.15
CA LEU A 41 12.02 8.59 -12.88
C LEU A 41 11.28 8.40 -14.22
N LYS A 42 11.66 7.35 -14.98
CA LYS A 42 10.98 6.98 -16.23
C LYS A 42 9.54 6.56 -16.00
N ASP A 43 9.30 5.75 -14.98
CA ASP A 43 7.96 5.29 -14.60
C ASP A 43 7.04 6.49 -14.27
N LEU A 44 7.50 7.46 -13.46
CA LEU A 44 6.73 8.66 -13.07
C LEU A 44 6.47 9.64 -14.22
N HIS A 45 7.45 9.77 -15.14
CA HIS A 45 7.30 10.61 -16.35
C HIS A 45 6.24 10.02 -17.29
N ALA A 46 6.29 8.71 -17.54
CA ALA A 46 5.29 8.00 -18.33
C ALA A 46 3.89 8.01 -17.68
N ASP A 47 3.81 8.00 -16.35
CA ASP A 47 2.54 8.15 -15.62
C ASP A 47 1.92 9.53 -15.86
N LEU A 48 2.68 10.60 -15.61
CA LEU A 48 2.22 11.99 -15.81
C LEU A 48 1.85 12.28 -17.26
N ALA A 49 2.62 11.76 -18.22
CA ALA A 49 2.35 11.89 -19.64
C ALA A 49 1.00 11.25 -20.04
N ARG A 50 0.73 10.01 -19.60
CA ARG A 50 -0.57 9.33 -19.83
C ARG A 50 -1.73 10.11 -19.20
N LYS A 51 -1.56 10.54 -17.96
CA LYS A 51 -2.58 11.30 -17.20
C LYS A 51 -2.93 12.59 -17.92
N PHE A 52 -1.93 13.39 -18.27
CA PHE A 52 -2.15 14.64 -19.00
C PHE A 52 -2.75 14.42 -20.40
N GLN A 53 -2.33 13.38 -21.13
CA GLN A 53 -2.93 13.02 -22.43
C GLN A 53 -4.43 12.71 -22.31
N ARG A 54 -4.86 12.06 -21.22
CA ARG A 54 -6.25 11.62 -21.00
C ARG A 54 -7.15 12.68 -20.37
N GLN A 55 -6.63 13.41 -19.39
CA GLN A 55 -7.40 14.26 -18.49
C GLN A 55 -6.87 15.70 -18.38
N GLY A 56 -5.82 16.06 -19.12
CA GLY A 56 -5.25 17.42 -19.14
C GLY A 56 -6.28 18.54 -19.31
N PRO A 57 -7.21 18.47 -20.28
CA PRO A 57 -8.28 19.47 -20.42
C PRO A 57 -9.20 19.59 -19.18
N LEU A 58 -9.49 18.47 -18.50
CA LEU A 58 -10.31 18.44 -17.29
C LEU A 58 -9.55 19.01 -16.08
N ILE A 59 -8.27 18.68 -15.93
CA ILE A 59 -7.37 19.29 -14.93
C ILE A 59 -7.31 20.81 -15.13
N GLU A 60 -7.11 21.25 -16.36
CA GLU A 60 -7.01 22.65 -16.74
C GLU A 60 -8.31 23.42 -16.47
N GLN A 61 -9.47 22.85 -16.82
CA GLN A 61 -10.78 23.41 -16.49
C GLN A 61 -11.01 23.47 -14.97
N THR A 62 -10.71 22.37 -14.27
CA THR A 62 -10.93 22.24 -12.83
C THR A 62 -10.08 23.27 -12.08
N TRP A 63 -8.76 23.28 -12.29
CA TRP A 63 -7.83 24.21 -11.63
C TRP A 63 -8.20 25.68 -11.84
N ARG A 64 -8.58 26.06 -13.07
CA ARG A 64 -9.01 27.43 -13.37
C ARG A 64 -10.31 27.82 -12.65
N SER A 65 -11.19 26.87 -12.31
CA SER A 65 -12.39 27.13 -11.50
C SER A 65 -12.14 27.23 -9.99
N LEU A 66 -11.01 26.71 -9.48
CA LEU A 66 -10.70 26.71 -8.06
C LEU A 66 -10.24 28.09 -7.53
N GLN A 67 -10.81 28.48 -6.39
CA GLN A 67 -10.37 29.64 -5.61
C GLN A 67 -8.96 29.42 -5.03
N GLN A 68 -8.23 30.51 -4.74
CA GLN A 68 -6.87 30.44 -4.19
C GLN A 68 -6.77 29.50 -2.98
N ARG A 69 -7.69 29.60 -2.01
CA ARG A 69 -7.69 28.74 -0.80
C ARG A 69 -7.84 27.25 -1.11
N GLN A 70 -8.53 26.88 -2.19
CA GLN A 70 -8.63 25.48 -2.65
C GLN A 70 -7.32 25.05 -3.30
N ARG A 71 -6.75 25.88 -4.19
CA ARG A 71 -5.42 25.68 -4.80
C ARG A 71 -4.32 25.51 -3.73
N GLU A 72 -4.34 26.34 -2.70
CA GLU A 72 -3.43 26.26 -1.53
C GLU A 72 -3.62 25.00 -0.69
N THR A 73 -4.85 24.47 -0.62
CA THR A 73 -5.11 23.22 0.10
C THR A 73 -4.57 22.02 -0.68
N ILE A 74 -4.80 21.98 -2.00
CA ILE A 74 -4.28 20.94 -2.91
C ILE A 74 -2.74 20.89 -2.90
N VAL A 75 -2.08 22.03 -3.15
CA VAL A 75 -0.59 22.09 -3.20
C VAL A 75 0.03 21.69 -1.84
N ARG A 76 -0.69 21.92 -0.74
CA ARG A 76 -0.28 21.51 0.59
C ARG A 76 -0.47 20.02 0.85
N ASP A 77 -1.67 19.48 0.59
CA ASP A 77 -1.99 18.07 0.79
C ASP A 77 -1.11 17.16 -0.08
N GLY A 78 -0.71 17.62 -1.27
CA GLY A 78 0.23 16.93 -2.16
C GLY A 78 1.73 17.05 -1.80
N SER A 79 2.08 17.68 -0.66
CA SER A 79 3.45 17.95 -0.24
C SER A 79 3.81 17.32 1.11
N LEU A 80 5.11 17.06 1.35
CA LEU A 80 5.58 16.39 2.57
C LEU A 80 5.22 17.20 3.83
N ASP A 81 4.59 16.53 4.80
CA ASP A 81 4.11 17.08 6.07
C ASP A 81 3.24 18.36 5.94
N GLY A 82 2.68 18.63 4.74
CA GLY A 82 1.98 19.87 4.45
C GLY A 82 2.88 21.12 4.42
N VAL A 83 4.18 20.96 4.15
CA VAL A 83 5.15 22.06 4.12
C VAL A 83 5.58 22.36 2.68
N VAL A 84 5.48 23.63 2.30
CA VAL A 84 5.77 24.15 0.96
C VAL A 84 6.46 25.51 1.11
N LEU A 85 7.38 25.85 0.19
CA LEU A 85 8.05 27.15 0.15
C LEU A 85 7.01 28.27 0.01
N LYS A 86 7.17 29.40 0.71
CA LYS A 86 6.25 30.56 0.52
C LYS A 86 6.45 31.23 -0.84
N HIS A 87 7.71 31.32 -1.27
CA HIS A 87 8.18 31.94 -2.50
C HIS A 87 9.52 31.28 -2.93
N PRO A 88 10.05 31.51 -4.15
CA PRO A 88 11.28 30.88 -4.64
C PRO A 88 12.48 30.96 -3.69
N ASP A 89 12.64 32.09 -3.00
CA ASP A 89 13.78 32.36 -2.12
C ASP A 89 13.55 31.96 -0.64
N ASP A 90 12.53 31.13 -0.33
CA ASP A 90 12.18 30.81 1.07
C ASP A 90 13.16 29.81 1.70
N THR A 91 14.06 30.33 2.53
CA THR A 91 15.09 29.54 3.23
C THR A 91 14.55 28.74 4.43
N SER A 92 13.26 28.86 4.80
CA SER A 92 12.72 28.18 5.99
C SER A 92 12.67 26.65 5.87
N MET A 93 12.73 26.09 4.65
CA MET A 93 12.90 24.65 4.40
C MET A 93 14.37 24.27 4.16
N GLY A 94 15.33 25.04 4.70
CA GLY A 94 16.75 24.78 4.58
C GLY A 94 17.26 24.90 3.14
N ALA A 95 17.61 23.79 2.50
CA ALA A 95 18.15 23.76 1.14
C ALA A 95 17.11 23.47 0.03
N VAL A 96 15.85 23.17 0.36
CA VAL A 96 14.82 22.76 -0.62
C VAL A 96 14.64 23.80 -1.73
N TYR A 97 14.66 25.08 -1.39
CA TYR A 97 14.54 26.21 -2.33
C TYR A 97 15.65 26.26 -3.40
N LYS A 98 16.78 25.56 -3.21
CA LYS A 98 17.85 25.46 -4.20
C LYS A 98 17.62 24.36 -5.25
N ILE A 99 16.76 23.39 -4.92
CA ILE A 99 16.48 22.22 -5.76
C ILE A 99 15.12 22.38 -6.45
N LEU A 100 14.14 23.00 -5.77
CA LEU A 100 12.73 23.10 -6.17
C LEU A 100 12.11 24.49 -5.94
N PRO A 101 12.73 25.62 -6.33
CA PRO A 101 12.17 26.96 -6.10
C PRO A 101 10.82 27.19 -6.80
N GLU A 102 10.51 26.46 -7.88
CA GLU A 102 9.17 26.51 -8.50
C GLU A 102 8.08 25.87 -7.62
N TRP A 103 8.44 25.02 -6.65
CA TRP A 103 7.48 24.38 -5.76
C TRP A 103 7.13 25.28 -4.57
N ASN A 104 6.57 26.45 -4.88
CA ASN A 104 6.23 27.47 -3.91
C ASN A 104 4.76 27.92 -4.00
N MET A 105 4.18 28.22 -2.84
CA MET A 105 2.77 28.56 -2.67
C MET A 105 2.35 29.77 -3.52
N ARG A 106 3.13 30.86 -3.48
CA ARG A 106 2.80 32.13 -4.15
C ARG A 106 2.63 31.94 -5.66
N ASP A 107 3.58 31.29 -6.31
CA ASP A 107 3.62 31.23 -7.78
C ASP A 107 2.68 30.13 -8.31
N LEU A 108 2.56 29.00 -7.60
CA LEU A 108 1.66 27.90 -7.97
C LEU A 108 0.18 28.25 -7.82
N THR A 109 -0.21 28.95 -6.74
CA THR A 109 -1.64 29.05 -6.33
C THR A 109 -2.34 30.35 -6.71
N ALA A 110 -1.60 31.39 -7.13
CA ALA A 110 -2.17 32.69 -7.48
C ALA A 110 -3.32 32.56 -8.52
N PRO A 111 -4.51 33.15 -8.31
CA PRO A 111 -5.67 32.97 -9.19
C PRO A 111 -5.43 33.34 -10.66
N SER A 112 -4.67 34.41 -10.89
CA SER A 112 -4.27 34.92 -12.21
C SER A 112 -3.08 34.17 -12.84
N SER A 113 -2.59 33.11 -12.19
CA SER A 113 -1.44 32.32 -12.61
C SER A 113 -1.86 30.93 -13.11
N ASP A 114 -1.47 30.64 -14.35
CA ASP A 114 -1.47 29.29 -14.93
C ASP A 114 -0.13 28.57 -14.69
N PHE A 115 0.74 29.06 -13.78
CA PHE A 115 2.11 28.54 -13.60
C PHE A 115 2.15 27.04 -13.27
N LEU A 116 1.29 26.54 -12.37
CA LEU A 116 1.17 25.10 -12.12
C LEU A 116 0.78 24.34 -13.39
N LEU A 117 -0.18 24.84 -14.17
CA LEU A 117 -0.64 24.18 -15.40
C LEU A 117 0.44 24.18 -16.49
N ASN A 118 1.20 25.26 -16.63
CA ASN A 118 2.34 25.35 -17.54
C ASN A 118 3.48 24.41 -17.13
N LEU A 119 3.79 24.33 -15.83
CA LEU A 119 4.77 23.39 -15.28
C LEU A 119 4.33 21.93 -15.49
N LEU A 120 3.07 21.62 -15.18
CA LEU A 120 2.47 20.29 -15.33
C LEU A 120 2.46 19.86 -16.80
N ARG A 121 2.00 20.72 -17.72
CA ARG A 121 2.02 20.51 -19.16
C ARG A 121 3.44 20.26 -19.65
N HIS A 122 4.40 21.14 -19.34
CA HIS A 122 5.81 20.99 -19.74
C HIS A 122 6.39 19.64 -19.31
N ARG A 123 6.22 19.29 -18.04
CA ARG A 123 6.74 18.04 -17.45
C ARG A 123 6.06 16.78 -17.98
N ALA A 124 4.82 16.89 -18.47
CA ALA A 124 4.09 15.79 -19.09
C ALA A 124 4.39 15.60 -20.59
N THR A 125 4.56 16.69 -21.36
CA THR A 125 4.64 16.62 -22.83
C THR A 125 6.06 16.68 -23.42
N THR A 126 7.07 17.04 -22.62
CA THR A 126 8.48 17.06 -23.06
C THR A 126 9.25 15.85 -22.51
N SER A 127 10.27 15.35 -23.22
CA SER A 127 11.06 14.20 -22.74
C SER A 127 11.95 14.60 -21.55
N LEU A 128 12.44 13.62 -20.78
CA LEU A 128 13.39 13.87 -19.68
C LEU A 128 14.69 14.54 -20.17
N GLN A 129 15.06 14.33 -21.44
CA GLN A 129 16.19 14.96 -22.12
C GLN A 129 15.89 16.41 -22.55
N ASP A 130 14.65 16.71 -22.94
CA ASP A 130 14.24 18.08 -23.24
C ASP A 130 14.13 18.90 -21.94
N GLN A 131 13.61 18.31 -20.87
CA GLN A 131 13.52 18.92 -19.53
C GLN A 131 14.90 19.21 -18.92
N TYR A 132 15.89 18.38 -19.24
CA TYR A 132 17.29 18.61 -18.89
C TYR A 132 17.81 19.92 -19.52
N ALA A 133 17.51 20.15 -20.80
CA ALA A 133 18.00 21.30 -21.57
C ALA A 133 17.14 22.58 -21.38
N SER A 134 15.82 22.44 -21.26
CA SER A 134 14.86 23.54 -21.35
C SER A 134 13.74 23.41 -20.30
N GLY A 135 13.42 24.53 -19.65
CA GLY A 135 12.33 24.66 -18.69
C GLY A 135 11.05 25.25 -19.28
N VAL A 136 10.11 25.54 -18.39
CA VAL A 136 8.76 26.03 -18.71
C VAL A 136 8.85 27.37 -19.45
N ASN A 137 8.11 27.51 -20.56
CA ASN A 137 8.06 28.74 -21.38
C ASN A 137 9.45 29.25 -21.85
N GLY A 138 10.44 28.36 -22.01
CA GLY A 138 11.80 28.73 -22.39
C GLY A 138 12.69 29.21 -21.24
N SER A 139 12.30 28.93 -19.97
CA SER A 139 13.20 29.11 -18.83
C SER A 139 14.39 28.14 -18.89
N ALA A 140 15.37 28.35 -18.00
CA ALA A 140 16.46 27.41 -17.77
C ALA A 140 15.96 25.97 -17.52
N GLY A 141 16.61 24.99 -18.14
CA GLY A 141 16.37 23.56 -17.94
C GLY A 141 16.95 23.03 -16.63
N ASP A 142 16.69 21.76 -16.30
CA ASP A 142 17.19 21.16 -15.05
C ASP A 142 18.72 21.15 -14.96
N TYR A 143 19.42 21.01 -16.09
CA TYR A 143 20.88 21.13 -16.14
C TYR A 143 21.35 22.51 -15.70
N GLU A 144 20.84 23.56 -16.34
CA GLU A 144 21.23 24.95 -16.05
C GLU A 144 20.83 25.35 -14.63
N HIS A 145 19.64 24.94 -14.18
CA HIS A 145 19.17 25.18 -12.82
C HIS A 145 20.11 24.56 -11.77
N ILE A 146 20.49 23.29 -11.98
CA ILE A 146 21.39 22.58 -11.08
C ILE A 146 22.84 23.06 -11.23
N VAL A 147 23.29 23.54 -12.39
CA VAL A 147 24.62 24.17 -12.55
C VAL A 147 24.69 25.54 -11.88
N ALA A 148 23.63 26.34 -11.96
CA ALA A 148 23.52 27.60 -11.23
C ALA A 148 23.57 27.38 -9.70
N MET A 149 22.91 26.31 -9.21
CA MET A 149 23.04 25.85 -7.83
C MET A 149 24.45 25.32 -7.51
N ILE A 150 25.07 24.53 -8.41
CA ILE A 150 26.38 23.86 -8.23
C ILE A 150 27.56 24.83 -8.41
N LYS A 151 27.39 26.08 -8.00
CA LYS A 151 28.56 26.85 -7.55
C LYS A 151 29.30 26.18 -6.37
N GLU A 152 28.75 25.11 -5.74
CA GLU A 152 29.52 24.01 -5.10
C GLU A 152 28.83 22.59 -5.07
N LYS A 153 29.48 21.49 -5.57
CA LYS A 153 29.43 20.02 -5.14
C LYS A 153 28.11 19.18 -5.37
N TYR A 154 27.95 17.83 -5.22
CA TYR A 154 28.64 16.59 -5.73
C TYR A 154 27.62 15.39 -6.02
N GLY A 155 27.97 14.10 -6.33
CA GLY A 155 27.00 12.97 -6.66
C GLY A 155 27.51 11.52 -7.04
N GLN A 156 27.04 10.81 -8.11
CA GLN A 156 27.32 9.38 -8.59
C GLN A 156 27.68 9.19 -10.12
N THR A 157 28.27 8.05 -10.56
CA THR A 157 29.57 8.00 -11.34
C THR A 157 29.70 7.34 -12.73
N PHE A 158 30.76 7.74 -13.48
CA PHE A 158 31.47 6.93 -14.50
C PHE A 158 32.89 6.53 -14.01
N ALA A 159 33.27 5.26 -14.12
CA ALA A 159 34.58 4.77 -13.64
C ALA A 159 35.67 4.81 -14.73
N THR A 160 36.62 5.74 -14.62
CA THR A 160 37.86 5.73 -15.42
C THR A 160 38.92 4.85 -14.77
N THR A 161 39.59 3.99 -15.54
CA THR A 161 40.81 3.28 -15.10
C THR A 161 41.89 4.28 -14.64
N PRO A 162 42.73 3.95 -13.63
CA PRO A 162 43.59 4.95 -12.98
C PRO A 162 44.56 5.72 -13.88
N GLY A 163 45.01 5.16 -15.01
CA GLY A 163 45.95 5.80 -15.92
C GLY A 163 45.34 6.89 -16.80
N ASN A 164 44.26 6.59 -17.53
CA ASN A 164 43.82 7.40 -18.67
C ASN A 164 42.90 8.58 -18.32
N LYS A 165 42.67 8.90 -17.03
CA LYS A 165 41.68 9.92 -16.61
C LYS A 165 41.91 11.30 -17.23
N ARG A 166 43.16 11.75 -17.40
CA ARG A 166 43.47 13.04 -18.06
C ARG A 166 43.16 13.03 -19.55
N GLU A 167 43.45 11.91 -20.21
CA GLU A 167 43.30 11.70 -21.66
C GLU A 167 41.82 11.61 -22.05
N VAL A 168 41.02 10.84 -21.28
CA VAL A 168 39.56 10.74 -21.43
C VAL A 168 38.87 12.08 -21.15
N VAL A 169 39.31 12.86 -20.16
CA VAL A 169 38.76 14.21 -19.91
C VAL A 169 39.20 15.22 -21.00
N ALA A 170 40.35 15.02 -21.63
CA ALA A 170 40.78 15.84 -22.77
C ALA A 170 39.97 15.55 -24.03
N SER A 171 39.77 14.28 -24.39
CA SER A 171 38.99 13.88 -25.57
C SER A 171 37.50 14.20 -25.45
N LEU A 172 36.94 14.17 -24.24
CA LEU A 172 35.55 14.53 -23.96
C LEU A 172 35.32 16.02 -23.67
N ARG A 173 36.34 16.89 -23.78
CA ARG A 173 36.27 18.32 -23.40
C ARG A 173 35.08 19.04 -24.06
N SER A 174 34.87 18.85 -25.35
CA SER A 174 33.77 19.50 -26.08
C SER A 174 32.38 19.04 -25.57
N ALA A 175 32.26 17.78 -25.13
CA ALA A 175 31.03 17.25 -24.55
C ALA A 175 30.77 17.77 -23.13
N PHE A 176 31.82 18.06 -22.34
CA PHE A 176 31.68 18.80 -21.08
C PHE A 176 31.26 20.25 -21.33
N GLN A 177 31.85 20.94 -22.31
CA GLN A 177 31.53 22.33 -22.64
C GLN A 177 30.11 22.49 -23.21
N ALA A 178 29.62 21.51 -23.96
CA ALA A 178 28.25 21.46 -24.47
C ALA A 178 27.22 20.91 -23.46
N GLY A 179 27.61 20.62 -22.21
CA GLY A 179 26.72 20.07 -21.18
C GLY A 179 26.20 18.65 -21.48
N LEU A 180 26.76 17.95 -22.47
CA LEU A 180 26.36 16.59 -22.88
C LEU A 180 26.90 15.52 -21.93
N ILE A 181 28.02 15.79 -21.27
CA ILE A 181 28.58 14.96 -20.21
C ILE A 181 28.76 15.83 -18.98
N VAL A 182 28.12 15.45 -17.89
CA VAL A 182 28.29 16.08 -16.58
C VAL A 182 29.25 15.27 -15.71
N PRO A 183 29.89 15.88 -14.69
CA PRO A 183 30.48 15.12 -13.60
C PRO A 183 29.38 14.36 -12.84
N GLN A 184 29.78 13.62 -11.80
CA GLN A 184 28.92 12.78 -10.94
C GLN A 184 27.55 13.38 -10.53
N SER A 185 27.46 14.70 -10.54
CA SER A 185 27.11 15.42 -9.33
C SER A 185 25.71 16.00 -9.36
N THR A 186 25.60 17.21 -9.89
CA THR A 186 24.99 17.44 -11.19
C THR A 186 24.08 16.31 -11.68
N GLY A 187 24.59 15.15 -12.08
CA GLY A 187 23.76 14.01 -12.51
C GLY A 187 22.71 13.57 -11.48
N GLU A 188 23.11 13.23 -10.25
CA GLU A 188 22.17 12.89 -9.18
C GLU A 188 21.26 14.06 -8.79
N LEU A 189 21.79 15.28 -8.73
CA LEU A 189 21.02 16.46 -8.32
C LEU A 189 19.95 16.85 -9.36
N ILE A 190 20.23 16.66 -10.65
CA ILE A 190 19.27 16.75 -11.75
C ILE A 190 18.22 15.64 -11.65
N MET A 191 18.63 14.37 -11.47
CA MET A 191 17.68 13.26 -11.33
C MET A 191 16.82 13.38 -10.07
N MET A 192 17.35 13.89 -8.95
CA MET A 192 16.57 14.20 -7.75
C MET A 192 15.57 15.34 -7.98
N ARG A 193 15.99 16.42 -8.65
CA ARG A 193 15.09 17.52 -9.02
C ARG A 193 13.95 17.03 -9.93
N GLN A 194 14.27 16.32 -11.01
CA GLN A 194 13.26 15.75 -11.91
C GLN A 194 12.35 14.74 -11.17
N LEU A 195 12.91 13.89 -10.31
CA LEU A 195 12.17 12.94 -9.48
C LEU A 195 11.14 13.66 -8.60
N TYR A 196 11.58 14.62 -7.77
CA TYR A 196 10.68 15.27 -6.82
C TYR A 196 9.61 16.13 -7.51
N ILE A 197 9.94 16.82 -8.61
CA ILE A 197 8.95 17.56 -9.42
C ILE A 197 7.90 16.60 -9.99
N LEU A 198 8.31 15.48 -10.60
CA LEU A 198 7.38 14.51 -11.17
C LEU A 198 6.56 13.78 -10.09
N GLN A 199 7.11 13.53 -8.89
CA GLN A 199 6.34 13.02 -7.76
C GLN A 199 5.27 14.02 -7.32
N ALA A 200 5.65 15.27 -7.05
CA ALA A 200 4.74 16.30 -6.55
C ALA A 200 3.64 16.65 -7.57
N LEU A 201 3.98 16.70 -8.86
CA LEU A 201 3.01 16.90 -9.94
C LEU A 201 2.05 15.73 -10.11
N ASN A 202 2.51 14.48 -10.03
CA ASN A 202 1.60 13.33 -10.11
C ASN A 202 0.62 13.30 -8.92
N ILE A 203 1.06 13.62 -7.70
CA ILE A 203 0.14 13.70 -6.53
C ILE A 203 -0.85 14.85 -6.72
N THR A 204 -0.36 16.03 -7.10
CA THR A 204 -1.19 17.23 -7.36
C THR A 204 -2.20 17.00 -8.47
N PHE A 205 -1.88 16.18 -9.49
CA PHE A 205 -2.83 15.78 -10.53
C PHE A 205 -4.04 15.05 -9.94
N GLU A 206 -3.81 14.06 -9.07
CA GLU A 206 -4.87 13.30 -8.39
C GLU A 206 -5.70 14.19 -7.45
N ASP A 207 -5.05 15.05 -6.63
CA ASP A 207 -5.77 15.95 -5.72
C ASP A 207 -6.64 16.98 -6.48
N ILE A 208 -6.27 17.39 -7.70
CA ILE A 208 -7.13 18.21 -8.57
C ILE A 208 -8.33 17.41 -9.09
N LEU A 209 -8.14 16.16 -9.53
CA LEU A 209 -9.25 15.28 -9.94
C LEU A 209 -10.22 15.02 -8.78
N ASP A 210 -9.69 14.80 -7.57
CA ASP A 210 -10.49 14.54 -6.37
C ASP A 210 -11.42 15.72 -6.03
N VAL A 211 -10.87 16.94 -6.03
CA VAL A 211 -11.65 18.17 -5.77
C VAL A 211 -12.61 18.50 -6.94
N GLY A 212 -12.30 18.08 -8.16
CA GLY A 212 -13.22 18.15 -9.31
C GLY A 212 -14.34 17.10 -9.30
N SER A 213 -14.25 16.07 -8.45
CA SER A 213 -15.17 14.93 -8.47
C SER A 213 -16.38 15.15 -7.56
N THR A 214 -17.55 15.39 -8.17
CA THR A 214 -18.81 15.65 -7.45
C THR A 214 -19.27 14.49 -6.56
N THR A 215 -18.86 13.25 -6.86
CA THR A 215 -19.30 12.02 -6.18
C THR A 215 -18.67 11.78 -4.80
N ARG A 216 -17.64 12.55 -4.41
CA ARG A 216 -16.95 12.40 -3.10
C ARG A 216 -17.39 13.38 -2.01
N THR A 217 -18.47 14.13 -2.23
CA THR A 217 -19.03 15.08 -1.24
C THR A 217 -19.82 14.41 -0.10
N ALA A 218 -20.13 13.11 -0.21
CA ALA A 218 -20.69 12.32 0.89
C ALA A 218 -19.68 12.12 2.03
N LYS A 219 -20.17 11.85 3.25
CA LYS A 219 -19.30 11.42 4.37
C LYS A 219 -18.48 10.20 3.94
N GLY A 220 -17.21 10.16 4.33
CA GLY A 220 -16.28 9.09 3.96
C GLY A 220 -16.90 7.71 4.22
N PRO A 221 -16.77 6.76 3.27
CA PRO A 221 -17.53 5.51 3.28
C PRO A 221 -17.32 4.74 4.58
N THR A 222 -18.42 4.29 5.18
CA THR A 222 -18.42 3.30 6.26
C THR A 222 -18.28 1.90 5.64
N PRO A 223 -17.08 1.28 5.65
CA PRO A 223 -16.88 -0.04 5.07
C PRO A 223 -17.33 -1.12 6.07
N ARG A 224 -17.42 -2.37 5.59
CA ARG A 224 -17.73 -3.65 6.26
C ARG A 224 -18.02 -3.57 7.78
N PRO A 225 -19.21 -3.97 8.27
CA PRO A 225 -19.62 -3.79 9.67
C PRO A 225 -18.60 -4.28 10.71
N ALA A 226 -18.04 -3.35 11.48
CA ALA A 226 -17.13 -3.63 12.60
C ALA A 226 -17.82 -4.42 13.74
N GLU A 227 -19.14 -4.49 13.74
CA GLU A 227 -19.96 -5.33 14.62
C GLU A 227 -19.65 -6.82 14.43
N ASN A 228 -19.38 -7.28 13.20
CA ASN A 228 -19.00 -8.67 12.93
C ASN A 228 -17.63 -9.02 13.53
N ALA A 229 -16.66 -8.11 13.37
CA ALA A 229 -15.33 -8.23 13.98
C ALA A 229 -15.41 -8.27 15.51
N THR A 230 -16.16 -7.33 16.10
CA THR A 230 -16.36 -7.22 17.55
C THR A 230 -17.07 -8.44 18.12
N THR A 231 -18.09 -8.96 17.43
CA THR A 231 -18.84 -10.16 17.81
C THR A 231 -17.96 -11.42 17.75
N ALA A 232 -17.08 -11.54 16.77
CA ALA A 232 -16.16 -12.67 16.68
C ALA A 232 -15.10 -12.64 17.79
N LEU A 233 -14.51 -11.48 18.07
CA LEU A 233 -13.56 -11.31 19.18
C LEU A 233 -14.24 -11.58 20.55
N ALA A 234 -15.49 -11.15 20.72
CA ALA A 234 -16.28 -11.46 21.92
C ALA A 234 -16.52 -12.98 22.08
N LYS A 235 -16.86 -13.70 21.00
CA LYS A 235 -17.08 -15.17 21.02
C LYS A 235 -15.84 -15.98 21.39
N LEU A 236 -14.64 -15.46 21.17
CA LEU A 236 -13.38 -16.09 21.62
C LEU A 236 -13.14 -15.91 23.12
N SER A 237 -13.74 -14.88 23.74
CA SER A 237 -13.50 -14.51 25.12
C SER A 237 -13.86 -15.62 26.10
N VAL A 238 -12.89 -16.03 26.93
CA VAL A 238 -13.11 -16.99 28.04
C VAL A 238 -14.11 -16.44 29.09
N HIS A 239 -14.46 -15.16 29.02
CA HIS A 239 -15.50 -14.52 29.83
C HIS A 239 -16.91 -14.67 29.26
N SER A 240 -17.08 -15.16 28.03
CA SER A 240 -18.38 -15.52 27.46
C SER A 240 -18.73 -16.97 27.81
N PRO A 241 -20.00 -17.28 28.16
CA PRO A 241 -20.41 -18.65 28.44
C PRO A 241 -20.28 -19.51 27.18
N PRO A 242 -19.79 -20.76 27.28
CA PRO A 242 -19.53 -21.60 26.10
C PRO A 242 -20.85 -22.07 25.47
N THR A 243 -21.28 -21.37 24.41
CA THR A 243 -22.42 -21.76 23.58
C THR A 243 -22.17 -23.12 22.95
N LYS A 244 -23.01 -24.11 23.26
CA LYS A 244 -23.04 -25.40 22.55
C LYS A 244 -23.67 -25.23 21.18
N THR A 245 -22.90 -24.71 20.22
CA THR A 245 -23.31 -24.66 18.82
C THR A 245 -23.38 -26.09 18.27
N GLU A 246 -24.54 -26.49 17.73
CA GLU A 246 -24.69 -27.77 17.03
C GLU A 246 -24.38 -27.65 15.53
N LEU A 247 -24.32 -28.79 14.83
CA LEU A 247 -24.01 -28.82 13.39
C LEU A 247 -24.98 -27.98 12.51
N PRO A 248 -26.30 -27.89 12.80
CA PRO A 248 -27.19 -26.96 12.11
C PRO A 248 -26.80 -25.49 12.33
N GLY A 249 -26.56 -25.07 13.57
CA GLY A 249 -26.15 -23.71 13.91
C GLY A 249 -24.78 -23.31 13.34
N LEU A 250 -23.87 -24.27 13.14
CA LEU A 250 -22.64 -24.06 12.37
C LEU A 250 -22.91 -23.83 10.88
N ALA A 251 -23.88 -24.54 10.29
CA ALA A 251 -24.26 -24.35 8.89
C ALA A 251 -24.97 -23.00 8.70
N GLU A 252 -25.84 -22.61 9.63
CA GLU A 252 -26.48 -21.28 9.69
C GLU A 252 -25.43 -20.17 9.81
N SER A 253 -24.52 -20.25 10.78
CA SER A 253 -23.43 -19.26 10.91
C SER A 253 -22.51 -19.17 9.68
N ALA A 254 -22.41 -20.22 8.85
CA ALA A 254 -21.69 -20.17 7.57
C ALA A 254 -22.54 -19.55 6.43
N ILE A 255 -23.87 -19.68 6.50
CA ILE A 255 -24.81 -19.01 5.60
C ILE A 255 -24.89 -17.52 5.92
N ASP A 256 -24.99 -17.13 7.20
CA ASP A 256 -25.00 -15.73 7.61
C ASP A 256 -23.72 -15.00 7.13
N GLN A 257 -22.57 -15.67 7.27
CA GLN A 257 -21.29 -15.15 6.80
C GLN A 257 -21.17 -15.13 5.27
N GLN A 258 -21.85 -16.05 4.55
CA GLN A 258 -22.00 -15.97 3.09
C GLN A 258 -22.87 -14.76 2.70
N VAL A 259 -24.06 -14.60 3.30
CA VAL A 259 -25.00 -13.52 2.97
C VAL A 259 -24.38 -12.16 3.22
N SER A 260 -23.76 -11.95 4.40
CA SER A 260 -23.05 -10.71 4.70
C SER A 260 -21.88 -10.40 3.74
N LEU A 261 -21.35 -11.40 3.03
CA LEU A 261 -20.36 -11.21 1.97
C LEU A 261 -21.01 -11.00 0.59
N GLU A 262 -22.15 -11.61 0.31
CA GLU A 262 -22.93 -11.38 -0.92
C GLU A 262 -23.54 -9.97 -0.93
N ASP A 263 -24.04 -9.47 0.21
CA ASP A 263 -24.44 -8.07 0.42
C ASP A 263 -23.25 -7.10 0.19
N TYR A 264 -22.04 -7.48 0.62
CA TYR A 264 -20.85 -6.66 0.41
C TYR A 264 -20.33 -6.72 -1.04
N ILE A 265 -20.61 -7.80 -1.79
CA ILE A 265 -20.38 -7.85 -3.25
C ILE A 265 -21.32 -6.89 -3.96
N ASP A 266 -22.61 -6.86 -3.60
CA ASP A 266 -23.56 -5.91 -4.19
C ASP A 266 -23.11 -4.48 -3.92
N LEU A 267 -22.80 -4.12 -2.68
CA LEU A 267 -22.30 -2.80 -2.29
C LEU A 267 -21.02 -2.39 -3.05
N VAL A 268 -20.05 -3.32 -3.22
CA VAL A 268 -18.83 -3.07 -4.02
C VAL A 268 -19.13 -2.96 -5.53
N SER A 269 -20.25 -3.51 -6.00
CA SER A 269 -20.67 -3.47 -7.41
C SER A 269 -21.56 -2.27 -7.75
N THR A 270 -22.30 -1.73 -6.76
CA THR A 270 -23.29 -0.64 -6.94
C THR A 270 -22.78 0.71 -6.47
N GLU A 271 -21.97 0.79 -5.40
CA GLU A 271 -21.50 2.05 -4.81
C GLU A 271 -20.04 2.38 -5.21
N PRO A 272 -19.79 3.36 -6.11
CA PRO A 272 -18.44 3.67 -6.59
C PRO A 272 -17.48 4.15 -5.49
N THR A 273 -18.02 4.70 -4.39
CA THR A 273 -17.23 5.13 -3.23
C THR A 273 -16.69 3.96 -2.42
N ILE A 274 -17.46 2.87 -2.31
CA ILE A 274 -17.07 1.63 -1.63
C ILE A 274 -16.09 0.84 -2.49
N LEU A 275 -16.35 0.75 -3.80
CA LEU A 275 -15.41 0.20 -4.78
C LEU A 275 -14.06 0.94 -4.71
N ALA A 276 -14.06 2.28 -4.79
CA ALA A 276 -12.85 3.08 -4.69
C ALA A 276 -12.13 2.93 -3.34
N TYR A 277 -12.86 2.73 -2.24
CA TYR A 277 -12.26 2.43 -0.93
C TYR A 277 -11.50 1.09 -0.96
N GLU A 278 -12.12 0.00 -1.41
CA GLU A 278 -11.48 -1.31 -1.50
C GLU A 278 -10.26 -1.29 -2.44
N VAL A 279 -10.39 -0.68 -3.63
CA VAL A 279 -9.25 -0.57 -4.57
C VAL A 279 -8.09 0.22 -3.95
N ASN A 280 -8.38 1.30 -3.21
CA ASN A 280 -7.37 2.05 -2.46
C ASN A 280 -6.73 1.18 -1.36
N LEU A 281 -7.49 0.38 -0.61
CA LEU A 281 -6.92 -0.54 0.38
C LEU A 281 -5.92 -1.50 -0.28
N TRP A 282 -6.31 -2.15 -1.37
CA TRP A 282 -5.43 -3.06 -2.09
C TRP A 282 -4.21 -2.34 -2.69
N TYR A 283 -4.38 -1.10 -3.17
CA TYR A 283 -3.30 -0.30 -3.74
C TYR A 283 -2.26 0.15 -2.71
N TYR A 284 -2.68 0.69 -1.56
CA TYR A 284 -1.78 1.21 -0.50
C TYR A 284 -1.20 0.15 0.43
N THR A 285 -1.67 -1.10 0.35
CA THR A 285 -1.15 -2.22 1.16
C THR A 285 -0.37 -3.24 0.32
N ARG A 286 0.02 -2.87 -0.90
CA ARG A 286 0.74 -3.75 -1.82
C ARG A 286 2.16 -4.10 -1.31
N PRO A 287 2.65 -5.34 -1.51
CA PRO A 287 3.98 -5.78 -1.06
C PRO A 287 5.14 -4.85 -1.45
N GLU A 288 5.02 -4.14 -2.57
CA GLU A 288 6.01 -3.22 -3.12
C GLU A 288 6.31 -2.02 -2.20
N LEU A 289 5.36 -1.67 -1.33
CA LEU A 289 5.48 -0.62 -0.32
C LEU A 289 6.24 -1.09 0.93
N VAL A 290 6.40 -2.41 1.12
CA VAL A 290 7.26 -2.96 2.18
C VAL A 290 8.72 -2.92 1.72
N ALA A 291 9.57 -2.38 2.58
CA ALA A 291 11.01 -2.29 2.35
C ALA A 291 11.63 -3.66 2.08
N ASP A 292 12.47 -3.77 1.05
CA ASP A 292 13.17 -5.01 0.72
C ASP A 292 14.36 -5.31 1.65
N ASP A 293 15.11 -6.39 1.38
CA ASP A 293 16.31 -6.77 2.15
C ASP A 293 17.42 -5.70 2.14
N ARG A 294 17.32 -4.67 1.28
CA ARG A 294 18.23 -3.52 1.18
C ARG A 294 17.59 -2.21 1.67
N GLY A 295 16.42 -2.29 2.32
CA GLY A 295 15.66 -1.13 2.79
C GLY A 295 14.90 -0.36 1.70
N ARG A 296 14.82 -0.88 0.46
CA ARG A 296 14.24 -0.16 -0.67
C ARG A 296 12.73 -0.37 -0.73
N ILE A 297 12.00 0.73 -0.73
CA ILE A 297 10.55 0.81 -0.99
C ILE A 297 10.37 1.21 -2.46
N LEU A 298 9.39 0.63 -3.16
CA LEU A 298 9.00 1.13 -4.49
C LEU A 298 7.93 2.23 -4.37
N PRO A 299 7.87 3.21 -5.28
CA PRO A 299 6.93 4.33 -5.18
C PRO A 299 5.46 3.90 -5.08
N ALA A 300 4.69 4.60 -4.25
CA ALA A 300 3.23 4.46 -4.22
C ALA A 300 2.54 5.03 -5.47
N ILE A 301 3.19 5.95 -6.18
CA ILE A 301 2.61 6.82 -7.21
C ILE A 301 2.83 6.23 -8.61
N LEU A 302 2.17 5.13 -8.99
CA LEU A 302 2.25 4.55 -10.34
C LEU A 302 0.98 3.77 -10.73
N ASP A 303 0.29 4.20 -11.79
CA ASP A 303 -0.99 3.61 -12.24
C ASP A 303 -0.91 2.13 -12.62
N LYS A 304 0.30 1.63 -12.95
CA LYS A 304 0.54 0.23 -13.29
C LYS A 304 0.13 -0.76 -12.19
N PHE A 305 -0.07 -0.29 -10.96
CA PHE A 305 -0.60 -1.10 -9.86
C PHE A 305 -2.12 -0.93 -9.63
N ILE A 306 -2.79 0.06 -10.22
CA ILE A 306 -4.24 0.31 -10.01
C ILE A 306 -5.07 -0.83 -10.59
N SER A 307 -4.84 -1.22 -11.84
CA SER A 307 -5.58 -2.32 -12.48
C SER A 307 -5.42 -3.66 -11.73
N GLY A 308 -4.21 -3.91 -11.20
CA GLY A 308 -3.93 -5.08 -10.36
C GLY A 308 -4.62 -5.02 -9.00
N ALA A 309 -4.67 -3.85 -8.36
CA ALA A 309 -5.38 -3.63 -7.10
C ALA A 309 -6.90 -3.75 -7.27
N PHE A 310 -7.45 -3.22 -8.37
CA PHE A 310 -8.86 -3.39 -8.75
C PHE A 310 -9.22 -4.87 -8.90
N PHE A 311 -8.41 -5.61 -9.65
CA PHE A 311 -8.60 -7.03 -9.88
C PHE A 311 -8.53 -7.84 -8.57
N ASP A 312 -7.52 -7.59 -7.73
CA ASP A 312 -7.37 -8.28 -6.44
C ASP A 312 -8.50 -7.96 -5.46
N ALA A 313 -8.98 -6.71 -5.42
CA ALA A 313 -10.09 -6.30 -4.56
C ALA A 313 -11.38 -7.08 -4.90
N VAL A 314 -11.88 -6.93 -6.14
CA VAL A 314 -13.12 -7.59 -6.59
C VAL A 314 -13.00 -9.12 -6.47
N ARG A 315 -11.88 -9.70 -6.92
CA ARG A 315 -11.62 -11.14 -6.84
C ARG A 315 -11.62 -11.65 -5.39
N THR A 316 -11.06 -10.92 -4.44
CA THR A 316 -10.96 -11.40 -3.05
C THR A 316 -12.32 -11.40 -2.36
N VAL A 317 -13.15 -10.37 -2.57
CA VAL A 317 -14.51 -10.35 -2.00
C VAL A 317 -15.37 -11.49 -2.59
N VAL A 318 -15.38 -11.64 -3.93
CA VAL A 318 -16.12 -12.71 -4.62
C VAL A 318 -15.63 -14.11 -4.19
N ARG A 319 -14.31 -14.30 -4.05
CA ARG A 319 -13.74 -15.56 -3.55
C ARG A 319 -14.21 -15.89 -2.14
N ASN A 320 -14.25 -14.90 -1.24
CA ASN A 320 -14.62 -15.10 0.15
C ASN A 320 -16.05 -15.65 0.25
N ALA A 321 -17.03 -14.99 -0.40
CA ALA A 321 -18.41 -15.48 -0.46
C ALA A 321 -18.51 -16.92 -1.01
N CYS A 322 -17.79 -17.22 -2.10
CA CYS A 322 -17.75 -18.57 -2.69
C CYS A 322 -17.21 -19.64 -1.72
N VAL A 323 -16.22 -19.29 -0.88
CA VAL A 323 -15.62 -20.21 0.10
C VAL A 323 -16.59 -20.47 1.26
N TRP A 324 -17.22 -19.45 1.82
CA TRP A 324 -18.24 -19.62 2.88
C TRP A 324 -19.46 -20.40 2.40
N LYS A 325 -19.94 -20.11 1.18
CA LYS A 325 -20.98 -20.90 0.49
C LYS A 325 -20.62 -22.38 0.36
N TYR A 326 -19.35 -22.68 0.04
CA TYR A 326 -18.89 -24.06 -0.06
C TYR A 326 -18.81 -24.75 1.32
N MET A 327 -18.36 -24.05 2.37
CA MET A 327 -18.37 -24.57 3.74
C MET A 327 -19.80 -24.84 4.24
N ALA A 328 -20.74 -23.92 4.01
CA ALA A 328 -22.16 -24.12 4.33
C ALA A 328 -22.76 -25.36 3.63
N CYS A 329 -22.48 -25.53 2.33
CA CYS A 329 -22.88 -26.73 1.58
C CYS A 329 -22.28 -28.03 2.17
N LEU A 330 -20.99 -28.03 2.52
CA LEU A 330 -20.33 -29.18 3.16
C LEU A 330 -20.96 -29.51 4.52
N LEU A 331 -21.24 -28.52 5.36
CA LEU A 331 -21.89 -28.73 6.66
C LEU A 331 -23.33 -29.27 6.51
N ARG A 332 -24.12 -28.74 5.56
CA ARG A 332 -25.46 -29.26 5.28
C ARG A 332 -25.42 -30.72 4.80
N MET A 333 -24.48 -31.08 3.92
CA MET A 333 -24.29 -32.48 3.51
C MET A 333 -23.83 -33.38 4.67
N LEU A 334 -23.02 -32.86 5.60
CA LEU A 334 -22.59 -33.56 6.81
C LEU A 334 -23.73 -33.72 7.83
N GLY A 335 -24.73 -32.84 7.82
CA GLY A 335 -25.95 -32.98 8.63
C GLY A 335 -26.86 -34.11 8.15
N ILE A 336 -27.12 -34.18 6.83
CA ILE A 336 -28.11 -35.11 6.25
C ILE A 336 -27.57 -36.50 5.92
N SER A 337 -26.25 -36.69 5.78
CA SER A 337 -25.69 -37.99 5.37
C SER A 337 -25.30 -38.87 6.57
N HIS A 338 -25.78 -40.12 6.58
CA HIS A 338 -25.37 -41.15 7.54
C HIS A 338 -24.25 -42.07 7.02
N ASP A 339 -23.84 -41.94 5.75
CA ASP A 339 -22.80 -42.79 5.16
C ASP A 339 -21.42 -42.47 5.74
N ARG A 340 -20.77 -43.46 6.38
CA ARG A 340 -19.50 -43.28 7.08
C ARG A 340 -18.34 -42.89 6.16
N GLN A 341 -18.32 -43.36 4.91
CA GLN A 341 -17.27 -43.05 3.94
C GLN A 341 -17.46 -41.64 3.36
N PHE A 342 -18.69 -41.30 2.97
CA PHE A 342 -19.02 -39.97 2.45
C PHE A 342 -18.84 -38.87 3.50
N ARG A 343 -19.26 -39.12 4.75
CA ARG A 343 -18.98 -38.23 5.90
C ARG A 343 -17.47 -38.00 6.10
N ALA A 344 -16.65 -39.04 5.97
CA ALA A 344 -15.19 -38.92 6.08
C ALA A 344 -14.58 -38.08 4.94
N ILE A 345 -15.10 -38.20 3.72
CA ILE A 345 -14.70 -37.35 2.58
C ILE A 345 -15.07 -35.88 2.86
N ILE A 346 -16.30 -35.61 3.33
CA ILE A 346 -16.74 -34.25 3.67
C ILE A 346 -15.88 -33.64 4.79
N LEU A 347 -15.59 -34.39 5.86
CA LEU A 347 -14.73 -33.94 6.95
C LEU A 347 -13.29 -33.64 6.48
N GLN A 348 -12.77 -34.46 5.57
CA GLN A 348 -11.45 -34.24 4.98
C GLN A 348 -11.40 -32.99 4.10
N GLU A 349 -12.49 -32.67 3.41
CA GLU A 349 -12.58 -31.47 2.57
C GLU A 349 -12.85 -30.21 3.40
N LEU A 350 -13.72 -30.26 4.41
CA LEU A 350 -13.90 -29.19 5.41
C LEU A 350 -12.56 -28.80 6.05
N SER A 351 -11.77 -29.78 6.48
CA SER A 351 -10.43 -29.57 7.05
C SER A 351 -9.50 -28.80 6.10
N LYS A 352 -9.49 -29.13 4.80
CA LYS A 352 -8.71 -28.40 3.78
C LYS A 352 -9.22 -26.98 3.56
N VAL A 353 -10.53 -26.80 3.39
CA VAL A 353 -11.14 -25.50 3.07
C VAL A 353 -10.98 -24.53 4.24
N CYS A 354 -11.21 -25.00 5.48
CA CYS A 354 -10.97 -24.23 6.70
C CYS A 354 -9.51 -23.76 6.79
N ALA A 355 -8.53 -24.62 6.49
CA ALA A 355 -7.11 -24.25 6.53
C ALA A 355 -6.72 -23.27 5.40
N MET A 356 -7.30 -23.40 4.21
CA MET A 356 -7.14 -22.44 3.11
C MET A 356 -7.69 -21.06 3.52
N GLU A 357 -8.90 -21.02 4.10
CA GLU A 357 -9.59 -19.78 4.47
C GLU A 357 -8.92 -19.09 5.68
N TYR A 358 -8.48 -19.87 6.67
CA TYR A 358 -7.62 -19.39 7.75
C TYR A 358 -6.32 -18.76 7.22
N THR A 359 -5.69 -19.39 6.22
CA THR A 359 -4.47 -18.85 5.59
C THR A 359 -4.78 -17.55 4.85
N ARG A 360 -5.90 -17.45 4.10
CA ARG A 360 -6.34 -16.19 3.48
C ARG A 360 -6.53 -15.09 4.51
N ALA A 361 -7.28 -15.34 5.58
CA ALA A 361 -7.57 -14.33 6.60
C ALA A 361 -6.28 -13.85 7.29
N ARG A 362 -5.40 -14.78 7.67
CA ARG A 362 -4.11 -14.46 8.30
C ARG A 362 -3.20 -13.66 7.36
N ASP A 363 -3.10 -14.06 6.10
CA ASP A 363 -2.24 -13.39 5.13
C ASP A 363 -2.83 -12.02 4.72
N THR A 364 -4.15 -11.85 4.78
CA THR A 364 -4.85 -10.55 4.67
C THR A 364 -4.50 -9.64 5.85
N PHE A 365 -4.61 -10.11 7.09
CA PHE A 365 -4.21 -9.36 8.29
C PHE A 365 -2.72 -8.98 8.25
N LYS A 366 -1.85 -9.93 7.92
CA LYS A 366 -0.40 -9.72 7.71
C LYS A 366 -0.11 -8.64 6.67
N ARG A 367 -0.88 -8.56 5.58
CA ARG A 367 -0.76 -7.49 4.57
C ARG A 367 -0.95 -6.11 5.21
N TYR A 368 -2.08 -5.89 5.91
CA TYR A 368 -2.37 -4.62 6.58
C TYR A 368 -1.31 -4.25 7.63
N VAL A 369 -0.97 -5.16 8.55
CA VAL A 369 0.04 -4.90 9.61
C VAL A 369 1.44 -4.64 9.02
N SER A 370 1.78 -5.25 7.87
CA SER A 370 3.08 -5.03 7.21
C SER A 370 3.26 -3.65 6.56
N THR A 371 2.17 -2.95 6.28
CA THR A 371 2.16 -1.57 5.78
C THR A 371 1.66 -0.55 6.80
N GLY A 372 1.04 -1.02 7.89
CA GLY A 372 0.65 -0.25 9.07
C GLY A 372 1.67 -0.35 10.22
N THR A 373 1.19 -0.70 11.41
CA THR A 373 1.92 -0.63 12.69
C THR A 373 3.19 -1.50 12.76
N GLY A 374 3.26 -2.59 12.00
CA GLY A 374 4.48 -3.40 11.90
C GLY A 374 5.51 -2.82 10.93
N GLY A 375 5.05 -2.38 9.77
CA GLY A 375 5.82 -1.60 8.79
C GLY A 375 7.19 -2.18 8.40
N GLY A 376 8.05 -1.32 7.88
CA GLY A 376 9.42 -1.66 7.49
C GLY A 376 10.37 -2.01 8.66
N ARG A 377 9.96 -1.85 9.93
CA ARG A 377 10.75 -2.31 11.09
C ARG A 377 10.65 -3.82 11.26
N TRP A 378 9.43 -4.36 11.24
CA TRP A 378 9.18 -5.77 11.54
C TRP A 378 9.07 -6.64 10.30
N PHE A 379 8.72 -6.07 9.15
CA PHE A 379 8.58 -6.81 7.89
C PHE A 379 9.65 -6.44 6.85
N ARG A 380 9.92 -7.41 5.96
CA ARG A 380 10.69 -7.25 4.73
C ARG A 380 9.95 -7.85 3.55
N ARG A 381 10.09 -7.21 2.39
CA ARG A 381 9.83 -7.82 1.09
C ARG A 381 11.04 -8.67 0.66
N ALA A 382 10.81 -9.91 0.27
CA ALA A 382 11.85 -10.80 -0.21
C ALA A 382 12.34 -10.35 -1.60
N THR A 383 13.64 -10.04 -1.73
CA THR A 383 14.18 -9.44 -2.97
C THR A 383 14.27 -10.42 -4.15
N ASN A 384 14.38 -11.73 -3.87
CA ASN A 384 14.74 -12.76 -4.86
C ASN A 384 13.69 -13.89 -4.98
N ALA A 385 12.41 -13.56 -5.16
CA ALA A 385 11.47 -14.54 -5.72
C ALA A 385 11.84 -14.79 -7.19
N LYS A 386 12.12 -16.05 -7.58
CA LYS A 386 12.42 -16.39 -9.00
C LYS A 386 11.26 -16.10 -9.96
N ASN A 387 10.05 -15.90 -9.41
CA ASN A 387 8.90 -15.36 -10.11
C ASN A 387 8.68 -13.93 -9.62
N TYR A 388 8.88 -12.92 -10.47
CA TYR A 388 8.50 -11.52 -10.19
C TYR A 388 7.02 -11.37 -9.79
N ASP A 389 6.21 -12.33 -10.21
CA ASP A 389 4.75 -12.43 -10.05
C ASP A 389 4.27 -12.71 -8.61
N LYS A 390 5.14 -13.18 -7.70
CA LYS A 390 4.75 -13.49 -6.29
C LYS A 390 5.72 -12.89 -5.27
N VAL A 391 5.65 -11.57 -5.16
CA VAL A 391 6.37 -10.76 -4.16
C VAL A 391 5.90 -11.13 -2.74
N ARG A 392 6.76 -11.81 -1.97
CA ARG A 392 6.45 -12.24 -0.60
C ARG A 392 6.92 -11.21 0.43
N VAL A 393 6.09 -11.01 1.47
CA VAL A 393 6.44 -10.28 2.68
C VAL A 393 6.67 -11.26 3.82
N GLY A 394 7.85 -11.20 4.44
CA GLY A 394 8.25 -12.03 5.58
C GLY A 394 8.63 -11.18 6.80
N LEU A 395 8.58 -11.78 7.99
CA LEU A 395 9.04 -11.14 9.22
C LEU A 395 10.57 -11.02 9.23
N LYS A 396 11.11 -9.94 9.81
CA LYS A 396 12.56 -9.68 9.92
C LYS A 396 13.20 -10.36 11.13
N CYS A 397 12.52 -10.30 12.26
CA CYS A 397 12.99 -10.70 13.58
C CYS A 397 11.81 -11.19 14.42
N SER A 398 12.09 -11.96 15.47
CA SER A 398 11.06 -12.48 16.38
C SER A 398 10.66 -11.40 17.41
N PRO A 399 9.37 -11.29 17.82
CA PRO A 399 8.85 -10.09 18.48
C PRO A 399 9.01 -10.06 20.01
N GLU A 400 9.85 -10.92 20.62
CA GLU A 400 9.91 -11.12 22.08
C GLU A 400 10.15 -9.84 22.90
N SER A 401 10.95 -8.89 22.41
CA SER A 401 11.19 -7.62 23.13
C SER A 401 9.92 -6.78 23.31
N LEU A 402 8.97 -6.89 22.39
CA LEU A 402 7.70 -6.15 22.45
C LEU A 402 6.75 -6.64 23.55
N THR A 403 7.00 -7.79 24.18
CA THR A 403 6.11 -8.36 25.20
C THR A 403 5.86 -7.39 26.37
N VAL A 404 6.82 -6.48 26.63
CA VAL A 404 6.69 -5.40 27.63
C VAL A 404 6.51 -4.03 26.96
N GLU A 405 7.24 -3.74 25.87
CA GLU A 405 7.23 -2.40 25.24
C GLU A 405 5.94 -2.08 24.46
N ASN A 406 5.33 -3.08 23.82
CA ASN A 406 4.10 -2.95 23.03
C ASN A 406 3.43 -4.34 22.88
N PRO A 407 2.70 -4.82 23.91
CA PRO A 407 2.11 -6.15 23.90
C PRO A 407 1.07 -6.33 22.78
N GLN A 408 0.38 -5.26 22.38
CA GLN A 408 -0.52 -5.27 21.21
C GLN A 408 0.23 -5.68 19.94
N LEU A 409 1.31 -4.96 19.60
CA LEU A 409 2.11 -5.28 18.43
C LEU A 409 2.80 -6.65 18.57
N HIS A 410 3.16 -7.10 19.78
CA HIS A 410 3.62 -8.47 19.99
C HIS A 410 2.57 -9.49 19.51
N TYR A 411 1.33 -9.40 19.99
CA TYR A 411 0.26 -10.35 19.62
C TYR A 411 -0.09 -10.26 18.12
N MET A 412 -0.14 -9.05 17.55
CA MET A 412 -0.34 -8.85 16.12
C MET A 412 0.76 -9.53 15.29
N LEU A 413 2.04 -9.35 15.63
CA LEU A 413 3.15 -9.99 14.92
C LEU A 413 3.18 -11.52 15.09
N ARG A 414 2.70 -12.07 16.22
CA ARG A 414 2.53 -13.52 16.41
C ARG A 414 1.47 -14.12 15.47
N LEU A 415 0.37 -13.41 15.25
CA LEU A 415 -0.65 -13.81 14.28
C LEU A 415 -0.10 -13.80 12.84
N CYS A 416 0.85 -12.92 12.52
CA CYS A 416 1.48 -12.83 11.21
C CYS A 416 2.53 -13.93 10.88
N GLN A 417 2.88 -14.83 11.80
CA GLN A 417 3.89 -15.88 11.56
C GLN A 417 3.31 -17.04 10.73
N GLU A 418 4.11 -17.61 9.82
CA GLU A 418 3.64 -18.65 8.88
C GLU A 418 3.38 -19.99 9.57
N GLU A 419 4.04 -20.21 10.71
CA GLU A 419 3.98 -21.38 11.61
C GLU A 419 2.87 -21.29 12.68
N THR A 420 2.13 -20.18 12.74
CA THR A 420 1.00 -20.01 13.65
C THR A 420 -0.21 -20.76 13.11
N THR A 421 -0.59 -21.83 13.81
CA THR A 421 -1.80 -22.63 13.57
C THR A 421 -3.06 -21.90 14.04
N TRP A 422 -4.24 -22.28 13.56
CA TRP A 422 -5.51 -21.69 14.00
C TRP A 422 -5.69 -21.77 15.53
N THR A 423 -5.24 -22.85 16.17
CA THR A 423 -5.24 -23.02 17.63
C THR A 423 -4.38 -21.95 18.33
N LYS A 424 -3.14 -21.76 17.90
CA LYS A 424 -2.26 -20.69 18.43
C LYS A 424 -2.83 -19.31 18.14
N SER A 425 -3.51 -19.13 17.01
CA SER A 425 -4.20 -17.86 16.72
C SER A 425 -5.36 -17.60 17.66
N ALA A 426 -6.11 -18.62 18.11
CA ALA A 426 -7.09 -18.45 19.18
C ALA A 426 -6.41 -17.96 20.48
N ASP A 427 -5.27 -18.57 20.88
CA ASP A 427 -4.51 -18.14 22.06
C ASP A 427 -4.02 -16.68 21.98
N TRP A 428 -3.61 -16.22 20.79
CA TRP A 428 -3.11 -14.86 20.56
C TRP A 428 -4.24 -13.83 20.40
N LEU A 429 -5.35 -14.19 19.74
CA LEU A 429 -6.56 -13.39 19.68
C LEU A 429 -7.18 -13.20 21.07
N GLN A 430 -7.19 -14.24 21.90
CA GLN A 430 -7.66 -14.14 23.29
C GLN A 430 -6.83 -13.14 24.09
N LYS A 431 -5.49 -13.24 24.03
CA LYS A 431 -4.59 -12.29 24.73
C LYS A 431 -4.76 -10.85 24.25
N LEU A 432 -5.02 -10.65 22.95
CA LEU A 432 -5.29 -9.33 22.39
C LEU A 432 -6.66 -8.79 22.84
N THR A 433 -7.69 -9.63 22.87
CA THR A 433 -9.03 -9.30 23.40
C THR A 433 -8.97 -8.96 24.90
N ASP A 434 -8.20 -9.71 25.69
CA ASP A 434 -7.99 -9.40 27.11
C ASP A 434 -7.18 -8.11 27.32
N LEU A 435 -6.17 -7.85 26.47
CA LEU A 435 -5.44 -6.59 26.48
C LEU A 435 -6.38 -5.40 26.19
N HIS A 436 -7.24 -5.51 25.18
CA HIS A 436 -8.24 -4.48 24.86
C HIS A 436 -9.29 -4.32 25.97
N ARG A 437 -9.70 -5.41 26.61
CA ARG A 437 -10.66 -5.39 27.73
C ARG A 437 -10.10 -4.71 28.98
N VAL A 438 -8.79 -4.87 29.26
CA VAL A 438 -8.11 -4.25 30.41
C VAL A 438 -7.62 -2.83 30.08
N HIS A 439 -7.26 -2.58 28.82
CA HIS A 439 -6.79 -1.28 28.33
C HIS A 439 -7.48 -0.88 27.01
N PRO A 440 -8.75 -0.39 27.04
CA PRO A 440 -9.51 -0.06 25.83
C PRO A 440 -8.85 0.98 24.91
N LEU A 441 -7.99 1.83 25.47
CA LEU A 441 -7.21 2.82 24.70
C LEU A 441 -6.14 2.20 23.80
N GLU A 442 -5.72 0.95 24.01
CA GLU A 442 -4.80 0.25 23.10
C GLU A 442 -5.49 -0.13 21.79
N GLN A 443 -6.75 -0.57 21.84
CA GLN A 443 -7.56 -0.89 20.66
C GLN A 443 -7.65 0.32 19.72
N GLY A 444 -7.84 1.52 20.28
CA GLY A 444 -7.86 2.80 19.54
C GLY A 444 -6.53 3.20 18.88
N LYS A 445 -5.44 2.46 19.10
CA LYS A 445 -4.14 2.65 18.40
C LYS A 445 -3.98 1.75 17.17
N MET A 446 -4.86 0.76 16.96
CA MET A 446 -4.86 -0.02 15.74
C MET A 446 -5.39 0.82 14.57
N LEU A 447 -4.80 0.66 13.39
CA LEU A 447 -5.42 1.23 12.19
C LEU A 447 -6.72 0.48 11.90
N LYS A 448 -7.75 1.19 11.43
CA LYS A 448 -9.07 0.59 11.15
C LYS A 448 -8.98 -0.70 10.33
N GLN A 449 -8.16 -0.72 9.27
CA GLN A 449 -8.01 -1.90 8.42
C GLN A 449 -7.27 -3.06 9.09
N GLU A 450 -6.40 -2.80 10.06
CA GLU A 450 -5.79 -3.85 10.89
C GLU A 450 -6.84 -4.46 11.82
N PHE A 451 -7.77 -3.66 12.37
CA PHE A 451 -8.87 -4.15 13.20
C PHE A 451 -9.93 -4.90 12.38
N ASP A 452 -10.35 -4.35 11.23
CA ASP A 452 -11.32 -4.99 10.33
C ASP A 452 -10.79 -6.36 9.84
N SER A 453 -9.50 -6.46 9.49
CA SER A 453 -8.87 -7.72 9.08
C SER A 453 -8.50 -8.66 10.24
N LEU A 454 -8.32 -8.15 11.45
CA LEU A 454 -8.31 -8.97 12.68
C LEU A 454 -9.67 -9.63 12.90
N GLY A 455 -10.76 -8.91 12.60
CA GLY A 455 -12.13 -9.44 12.59
C GLY A 455 -12.32 -10.61 11.62
N ASP A 456 -11.92 -10.44 10.35
CA ASP A 456 -11.90 -11.52 9.35
C ASP A 456 -11.18 -12.79 9.86
N LEU A 457 -10.05 -12.61 10.56
CA LEU A 457 -9.26 -13.71 11.14
C LEU A 457 -9.95 -14.33 12.37
N ALA A 458 -10.56 -13.51 13.25
CA ALA A 458 -11.32 -13.98 14.40
C ALA A 458 -12.55 -14.79 13.99
N ILE A 459 -13.25 -14.40 12.92
CA ILE A 459 -14.42 -15.11 12.39
C ILE A 459 -14.04 -16.55 12.01
N ILE A 460 -13.02 -16.74 11.17
CA ILE A 460 -12.61 -18.09 10.74
C ILE A 460 -11.98 -18.91 11.87
N VAL A 461 -11.21 -18.30 12.78
CA VAL A 461 -10.67 -19.02 13.95
C VAL A 461 -11.79 -19.50 14.88
N THR A 462 -12.77 -18.65 15.17
CA THR A 462 -13.96 -19.01 15.98
C THR A 462 -14.74 -20.13 15.31
N PHE A 463 -14.98 -20.03 14.00
CA PHE A 463 -15.69 -21.05 13.23
C PHE A 463 -14.99 -22.41 13.28
N ILE A 464 -13.67 -22.46 13.11
CA ILE A 464 -12.88 -23.70 13.19
C ILE A 464 -12.89 -24.26 14.63
N GLN A 465 -12.82 -23.40 15.64
CA GLN A 465 -12.89 -23.80 17.06
C GLN A 465 -14.24 -24.43 17.40
N CYS A 466 -15.35 -23.79 17.01
CA CYS A 466 -16.69 -24.35 17.19
C CYS A 466 -16.89 -25.64 16.37
N LEU A 467 -16.43 -25.69 15.12
CA LEU A 467 -16.50 -26.89 14.28
C LEU A 467 -15.73 -28.06 14.90
N SER A 468 -14.53 -27.81 15.44
CA SER A 468 -13.71 -28.82 16.13
C SER A 468 -14.35 -29.32 17.44
N GLY A 469 -15.25 -28.53 18.05
CA GLY A 469 -16.05 -28.95 19.20
C GLY A 469 -17.24 -29.86 18.85
N VAL A 470 -17.69 -29.85 17.59
CA VAL A 470 -18.82 -30.66 17.10
C VAL A 470 -18.36 -31.89 16.32
N VAL A 471 -17.25 -31.80 15.58
CA VAL A 471 -16.72 -32.90 14.76
C VAL A 471 -15.21 -33.04 14.85
N ASN A 472 -14.74 -34.29 14.86
CA ASN A 472 -13.31 -34.59 14.75
C ASN A 472 -12.81 -34.31 13.33
N LEU A 473 -12.18 -33.14 13.12
CA LEU A 473 -11.55 -32.79 11.85
C LEU A 473 -10.27 -33.63 11.62
N PRO A 474 -10.13 -34.33 10.48
CA PRO A 474 -8.94 -35.13 10.19
C PRO A 474 -7.77 -34.25 9.76
N THR A 475 -6.55 -34.73 10.02
CA THR A 475 -5.31 -34.16 9.49
C THR A 475 -5.36 -34.01 7.96
N ILE A 476 -4.78 -32.94 7.42
CA ILE A 476 -4.83 -32.66 5.98
C ILE A 476 -3.92 -33.63 5.21
N SER A 477 -4.52 -34.62 4.55
CA SER A 477 -3.81 -35.51 3.62
C SER A 477 -3.46 -34.79 2.32
N LYS A 478 -2.19 -34.92 1.89
CA LYS A 478 -1.71 -34.55 0.55
C LYS A 478 -1.92 -35.64 -0.51
N LYS A 479 -2.39 -36.83 -0.12
CA LYS A 479 -2.74 -37.93 -1.04
C LYS A 479 -4.27 -38.01 -1.17
N GLY A 480 -4.79 -37.82 -2.38
CA GLY A 480 -6.22 -37.87 -2.69
C GLY A 480 -6.54 -37.35 -4.10
N GLN A 481 -7.81 -37.44 -4.49
CA GLN A 481 -8.33 -36.89 -5.75
C GLN A 481 -8.32 -35.35 -5.78
N SER A 482 -8.62 -34.79 -6.97
CA SER A 482 -8.83 -33.35 -7.20
C SER A 482 -9.81 -32.76 -6.17
N SER A 483 -9.25 -31.95 -5.27
CA SER A 483 -9.98 -31.23 -4.21
C SER A 483 -10.46 -29.86 -4.68
N PHE A 484 -11.43 -29.28 -3.98
CA PHE A 484 -11.85 -27.89 -4.19
C PHE A 484 -10.66 -26.93 -4.06
N VAL A 485 -9.82 -27.09 -3.04
CA VAL A 485 -8.62 -26.27 -2.84
C VAL A 485 -7.70 -26.33 -4.06
N SER A 486 -7.35 -27.52 -4.56
CA SER A 486 -6.51 -27.65 -5.77
C SER A 486 -7.17 -27.10 -7.05
N ARG A 487 -8.50 -27.08 -7.14
CA ARG A 487 -9.24 -26.43 -8.24
C ARG A 487 -9.21 -24.90 -8.11
N VAL A 488 -9.28 -24.37 -6.89
CA VAL A 488 -9.14 -22.94 -6.59
C VAL A 488 -7.70 -22.48 -6.85
N GLU A 489 -6.68 -23.24 -6.46
CA GLU A 489 -5.27 -22.94 -6.78
C GLU A 489 -4.98 -22.92 -8.30
N SER A 490 -5.63 -23.82 -9.04
CA SER A 490 -5.58 -23.84 -10.51
C SER A 490 -6.29 -22.62 -11.13
N LEU A 491 -7.46 -22.24 -10.60
CA LEU A 491 -8.17 -21.03 -11.02
C LEU A 491 -7.39 -19.76 -10.68
N ASP A 492 -6.82 -19.66 -9.47
CA ASP A 492 -5.94 -18.57 -9.04
C ASP A 492 -4.78 -18.38 -10.02
N SER A 493 -4.12 -19.47 -10.40
CA SER A 493 -2.99 -19.43 -11.34
C SER A 493 -3.39 -18.95 -12.74
N ARG A 494 -4.64 -19.19 -13.16
CA ARG A 494 -5.21 -18.61 -14.39
C ARG A 494 -5.58 -17.14 -14.23
N LEU A 495 -6.06 -16.74 -13.05
CA LEU A 495 -6.44 -15.37 -12.74
C LEU A 495 -5.22 -14.44 -12.62
N GLU A 496 -4.08 -14.89 -12.06
CA GLU A 496 -2.83 -14.08 -12.12
C GLU A 496 -2.36 -13.86 -13.57
N SER A 497 -2.49 -14.86 -14.45
CA SER A 497 -2.14 -14.73 -15.87
C SER A 497 -2.99 -13.67 -16.59
N ILE A 498 -4.28 -13.59 -16.26
CA ILE A 498 -5.18 -12.53 -16.77
C ILE A 498 -4.76 -11.17 -16.20
N LYS A 499 -4.50 -11.08 -14.89
CA LYS A 499 -4.06 -9.87 -14.18
C LYS A 499 -2.77 -9.30 -14.75
N ALA A 500 -1.79 -10.14 -15.08
CA ALA A 500 -0.54 -9.75 -15.71
C ALA A 500 -0.72 -9.19 -17.14
N GLY A 501 -1.84 -9.50 -17.79
CA GLY A 501 -2.23 -8.94 -19.10
C GLY A 501 -3.13 -7.71 -19.03
N LEU A 502 -3.49 -7.21 -17.84
CA LEU A 502 -4.34 -6.01 -17.74
C LEU A 502 -3.59 -4.74 -18.16
N PRO A 503 -4.23 -3.82 -18.91
CA PRO A 503 -3.64 -2.53 -19.24
C PRO A 503 -3.43 -1.68 -17.98
N CYS A 504 -2.43 -0.81 -17.99
CA CYS A 504 -2.17 0.14 -16.90
C CYS A 504 -3.21 1.28 -16.95
N GLY A 505 -4.18 1.25 -16.03
CA GLY A 505 -5.35 2.14 -16.01
C GLY A 505 -6.53 1.63 -16.87
N PRO A 506 -7.76 2.15 -16.64
CA PRO A 506 -8.91 1.90 -17.52
C PRO A 506 -8.62 2.41 -18.94
N GLN A 507 -9.37 1.95 -19.95
CA GLN A 507 -9.26 2.45 -21.32
C GLN A 507 -9.93 3.81 -21.47
#